data_AF-A0A9D8L445-F1
#
_entry.id   AF-A0A9D8L445-F1
#
_cell.length_a   1.000
_cell.length_b   1.000
_cell.length_c   1.000
_cell.angle_alpha   90.00
_cell.angle_beta   90.00
_cell.angle_gamma   90.00
#
_symmetry.space_group_name_H-M   'P 1'
#
loop_
_entity.id
_entity.type
_entity.pdbx_description
1 polymer ?
#
loop_
_entity_poly.entity_id
_entity_poly.type
_entity_poly.pdbx_seq_one_letter_code
_entity_poly.pdbx_strand_id
1 'polypeptide(L)'
;RAIYEANGKDPSLFAVDNYTKAKGDEALGKGFDILKDLAPSLMDKGAYTSGNTQSIQLLGQGAVTMIPAWSDQALSAISQGVLPDTTGLVQLSDLGFPGNFARITIPTNGANKALALKLADFVLGEEVQSAVLTELGGFPGVSWDYVSKDLRDKYAALIPTSIPVWPGGDWAKNMKDGWYRNVAPNVDRSK
;
A
#
# COMPACT_ATOMS: atom_id res chain seq x y z
N ARG A 1 6.92 -5.55 0.82
CA ARG A 1 8.01 -4.77 1.45
C ARG A 1 9.12 -5.65 2.02
N ALA A 2 8.83 -6.66 2.85
CA ALA A 2 9.85 -7.55 3.43
C ALA A 2 10.71 -8.29 2.39
N ILE A 3 10.11 -8.78 1.30
CA ILE A 3 10.86 -9.40 0.21
C ILE A 3 11.83 -8.40 -0.44
N TYR A 4 11.43 -7.16 -0.66
CA TYR A 4 12.37 -6.14 -1.15
C TYR A 4 13.47 -5.85 -0.12
N GLU A 5 13.17 -5.75 1.18
CA GLU A 5 14.19 -5.58 2.23
C GLU A 5 15.27 -6.65 2.14
N ALA A 6 14.84 -7.90 2.06
CA ALA A 6 15.71 -9.08 2.01
C ALA A 6 16.57 -9.17 0.73
N ASN A 7 16.23 -8.43 -0.31
CA ASN A 7 16.88 -8.49 -1.62
C ASN A 7 17.43 -7.11 -2.03
N GLY A 8 17.99 -6.38 -1.07
CA GLY A 8 18.73 -5.14 -1.33
C GLY A 8 17.86 -3.91 -1.64
N LYS A 9 16.56 -3.96 -1.35
CA LYS A 9 15.56 -2.92 -1.66
C LYS A 9 15.49 -2.59 -3.15
N ASP A 10 15.80 -3.55 -4.02
CA ASP A 10 15.83 -3.37 -5.47
C ASP A 10 14.60 -4.02 -6.14
N PRO A 11 13.61 -3.22 -6.58
CA PRO A 11 12.46 -3.75 -7.29
C PRO A 11 12.79 -4.32 -8.67
N SER A 12 13.90 -3.91 -9.29
CA SER A 12 14.27 -4.33 -10.66
C SER A 12 14.60 -5.82 -10.76
N LEU A 13 14.91 -6.46 -9.63
CA LEU A 13 15.13 -7.91 -9.55
C LEU A 13 13.86 -8.72 -9.85
N PHE A 14 12.69 -8.10 -9.80
CA PHE A 14 11.39 -8.78 -9.87
C PHE A 14 10.60 -8.30 -11.08
N ALA A 15 10.71 -9.02 -12.20
CA ALA A 15 9.93 -8.79 -13.41
C ALA A 15 8.94 -9.95 -13.63
N VAL A 16 7.81 -9.68 -14.29
CA VAL A 16 6.75 -10.68 -14.52
C VAL A 16 7.28 -11.93 -15.24
N ASP A 17 8.26 -11.76 -16.13
CA ASP A 17 8.82 -12.78 -17.02
C ASP A 17 10.14 -13.40 -16.52
N ASN A 18 10.69 -12.94 -15.39
CA ASN A 18 12.00 -13.38 -14.91
C ASN A 18 11.95 -14.42 -13.78
N TYR A 19 10.74 -14.87 -13.42
CA TYR A 19 10.53 -15.86 -12.36
C TYR A 19 11.10 -17.23 -12.77
N THR A 20 11.83 -17.84 -11.84
CA THR A 20 12.11 -19.28 -11.86
C THR A 20 11.87 -19.82 -10.45
N LYS A 21 11.60 -21.13 -10.33
CA LYS A 21 11.41 -21.73 -9.01
C LYS A 21 12.60 -21.49 -8.08
N ALA A 22 13.83 -21.66 -8.58
CA ALA A 22 15.04 -21.45 -7.79
C ALA A 22 15.16 -20.00 -7.28
N LYS A 23 14.94 -19.01 -8.16
CA LYS A 23 14.95 -17.59 -7.78
C LYS A 23 13.82 -17.26 -6.80
N GLY A 24 12.64 -17.82 -7.04
CA GLY A 24 11.47 -17.65 -6.18
C GLY A 24 11.72 -18.18 -4.78
N ASP A 25 12.16 -19.43 -4.67
CA ASP A 25 12.45 -20.08 -3.38
C ASP A 25 13.48 -19.27 -2.57
N GLU A 26 14.55 -18.81 -3.22
CA GLU A 26 15.59 -18.01 -2.56
C GLU A 26 15.07 -16.62 -2.14
N ALA A 27 14.55 -15.83 -3.07
CA ALA A 27 14.22 -14.43 -2.82
C ALA A 27 12.99 -14.30 -1.90
N LEU A 28 11.97 -15.14 -2.09
CA LEU A 28 10.78 -15.15 -1.22
C LEU A 28 11.12 -15.73 0.15
N GLY A 29 11.95 -16.78 0.21
CA GLY A 29 12.40 -17.41 1.45
C GLY A 29 13.03 -16.40 2.41
N LYS A 30 14.00 -15.60 1.93
CA LYS A 30 14.61 -14.53 2.73
C LYS A 30 13.58 -13.52 3.25
N GLY A 31 12.59 -13.17 2.43
CA GLY A 31 11.50 -12.28 2.84
C GLY A 31 10.59 -12.89 3.90
N PHE A 32 10.32 -14.20 3.82
CA PHE A 32 9.55 -14.92 4.83
C PHE A 32 10.31 -15.06 6.15
N ASP A 33 11.64 -15.18 6.12
CA ASP A 33 12.46 -15.20 7.33
C ASP A 33 12.32 -13.90 8.13
N ILE A 34 12.36 -12.74 7.46
CA ILE A 34 12.09 -11.44 8.11
C ILE A 34 10.69 -11.41 8.75
N LEU A 35 9.67 -11.91 8.04
CA LEU A 35 8.30 -11.90 8.58
C LEU A 35 8.10 -12.85 9.76
N LYS A 36 8.77 -14.01 9.76
CA LYS A 36 8.77 -14.93 10.91
C LYS A 36 9.48 -14.33 12.12
N ASP A 37 10.59 -13.63 11.90
CA ASP A 37 11.32 -12.92 12.96
C ASP A 37 10.46 -11.81 13.60
N LEU A 38 9.56 -11.20 12.83
CA LEU A 38 8.61 -10.21 13.34
C LEU A 38 7.46 -10.84 14.17
N ALA A 39 7.14 -12.12 13.96
CA ALA A 39 5.95 -12.76 14.56
C ALA A 39 5.84 -12.61 16.09
N PRO A 40 6.92 -12.74 16.91
CA PRO A 40 6.86 -12.52 18.35
C PRO A 40 6.43 -11.11 18.76
N SER A 41 6.63 -10.12 17.89
CA SER A 41 6.25 -8.71 18.11
C SER A 41 4.83 -8.39 17.64
N LEU A 42 4.18 -9.32 16.94
CA LEU A 42 2.78 -9.18 16.54
C LEU A 42 1.86 -9.50 17.72
N MET A 43 0.62 -8.98 17.66
CA MET A 43 -0.45 -9.41 18.57
C MET A 43 -0.53 -10.93 18.61
N ASP A 44 -0.72 -11.50 19.80
CA ASP A 44 -0.77 -12.94 20.06
C ASP A 44 0.37 -13.76 19.43
N LYS A 45 1.56 -13.13 19.26
CA LYS A 45 2.78 -13.74 18.71
C LYS A 45 2.60 -14.31 17.29
N GLY A 46 1.74 -13.69 16.48
CA GLY A 46 1.53 -14.09 15.08
C GLY A 46 0.09 -13.96 14.58
N ALA A 47 -0.75 -13.16 15.23
CA ALA A 47 -2.08 -12.85 14.71
C ALA A 47 -2.00 -11.86 13.55
N TYR A 48 -2.80 -12.13 12.51
CA TYR A 48 -2.98 -11.26 11.36
C TYR A 48 -4.45 -10.87 11.25
N THR A 49 -4.70 -9.58 11.09
CA THR A 49 -6.04 -9.03 10.87
C THR A 49 -6.57 -9.42 9.50
N SER A 50 -7.88 -9.61 9.37
CA SER A 50 -8.54 -9.91 8.08
C SER A 50 -8.56 -8.71 7.13
N GLY A 51 -8.26 -7.50 7.62
CA GLY A 51 -8.22 -6.32 6.79
C GLY A 51 -7.98 -5.04 7.58
N ASN A 52 -7.94 -3.94 6.84
CA ASN A 52 -7.54 -2.63 7.35
C ASN A 52 -8.43 -2.11 8.48
N THR A 53 -9.75 -2.28 8.38
CA THR A 53 -10.70 -1.86 9.42
C THR A 53 -10.39 -2.50 10.77
N GLN A 54 -10.07 -3.80 10.79
CA GLN A 54 -9.75 -4.50 12.03
C GLN A 54 -8.42 -4.01 12.60
N SER A 55 -7.40 -3.75 11.77
CA SER A 55 -6.15 -3.15 12.22
C SER A 55 -6.37 -1.80 12.90
N ILE A 56 -7.17 -0.92 12.27
CA ILE A 56 -7.52 0.40 12.83
C ILE A 56 -8.25 0.26 14.16
N GLN A 57 -9.19 -0.68 14.28
CA GLN A 57 -9.90 -0.93 15.54
C GLN A 57 -8.94 -1.39 16.64
N LEU A 58 -8.00 -2.30 16.35
CA LEU A 58 -7.00 -2.75 17.32
C LEU A 58 -6.10 -1.60 17.78
N LEU A 59 -5.69 -0.71 16.87
CA LEU A 59 -4.93 0.49 17.20
C LEU A 59 -5.75 1.43 18.09
N GLY A 60 -7.00 1.73 17.71
CA GLY A 60 -7.89 2.62 18.46
C GLY A 60 -8.24 2.11 19.85
N GLN A 61 -8.28 0.79 20.05
CA GLN A 61 -8.45 0.15 21.35
C GLN A 61 -7.16 0.12 22.19
N GLY A 62 -6.03 0.55 21.64
CA GLY A 62 -4.72 0.47 22.28
C GLY A 62 -4.18 -0.96 22.43
N ALA A 63 -4.75 -1.93 21.71
CA ALA A 63 -4.33 -3.33 21.77
C ALA A 63 -3.00 -3.57 21.04
N VAL A 64 -2.64 -2.67 20.11
CA VAL A 64 -1.35 -2.59 19.42
C VAL A 64 -0.89 -1.14 19.37
N THR A 65 0.42 -0.91 19.27
CA THR A 65 1.00 0.45 19.21
C THR A 65 1.28 0.93 17.78
N MET A 66 1.27 0.01 16.80
CA MET A 66 1.55 0.31 15.40
C MET A 66 0.86 -0.70 14.49
N ILE A 67 0.37 -0.24 13.34
CA ILE A 67 -0.19 -1.07 12.28
C ILE A 67 0.30 -0.57 10.91
N PRO A 68 0.42 -1.45 9.90
CA PRO A 68 0.33 -1.01 8.52
C PRO A 68 -1.15 -0.68 8.21
N ALA A 69 -1.40 0.48 7.58
CA ALA A 69 -2.74 0.88 7.19
C ALA A 69 -2.75 1.59 5.83
N TRP A 70 -3.91 1.54 5.18
CA TRP A 70 -4.23 2.40 4.05
C TRP A 70 -4.38 3.85 4.55
N SER A 71 -3.69 4.80 3.92
CA SER A 71 -3.61 6.18 4.40
C SER A 71 -4.98 6.85 4.45
N ASP A 72 -5.84 6.57 3.46
CA ASP A 72 -7.19 7.08 3.37
C ASP A 72 -8.04 6.67 4.56
N GLN A 73 -8.03 5.38 4.86
CA GLN A 73 -8.82 4.84 5.96
C GLN A 73 -8.26 5.28 7.31
N ALA A 74 -6.94 5.44 7.45
CA ALA A 74 -6.35 5.98 8.66
C ALA A 74 -6.72 7.46 8.89
N LEU A 75 -6.66 8.29 7.85
CA LEU A 75 -7.08 9.70 7.91
C LEU A 75 -8.58 9.84 8.19
N SER A 76 -9.40 9.02 7.56
CA SER A 76 -10.84 8.96 7.84
C SER A 76 -11.13 8.53 9.28
N ALA A 77 -10.40 7.53 9.79
CA ALA A 77 -10.55 7.09 11.18
C ALA A 77 -10.16 8.20 12.18
N ILE A 78 -9.12 9.00 11.88
CA ILE A 78 -8.76 10.17 12.70
C ILE A 78 -9.86 11.23 12.63
N SER A 79 -10.34 11.57 11.43
CA SER A 79 -11.36 12.63 11.27
C SER A 79 -12.71 12.28 11.92
N GLN A 80 -13.04 10.98 11.97
CA GLN A 80 -14.24 10.47 12.63
C GLN A 80 -14.04 10.22 14.15
N GLY A 81 -12.84 10.44 14.68
CA GLY A 81 -12.52 10.20 16.10
C GLY A 81 -12.44 8.71 16.49
N VAL A 82 -12.37 7.80 15.51
CA VAL A 82 -12.08 6.38 15.74
C VAL A 82 -10.64 6.20 16.21
N LEU A 83 -9.73 6.98 15.63
CA LEU A 83 -8.36 7.16 16.11
C LEU A 83 -8.23 8.57 16.69
N PRO A 84 -7.42 8.77 17.75
CA PRO A 84 -7.17 10.10 18.29
C PRO A 84 -6.39 10.97 17.30
N ASP A 85 -6.57 12.29 17.38
CA ASP A 85 -5.83 13.29 16.60
C ASP A 85 -4.31 13.26 16.85
N THR A 86 -3.89 12.70 17.99
CA THR A 86 -2.49 12.42 18.34
C THR A 86 -1.89 11.23 17.59
N THR A 87 -2.65 10.53 16.75
CA THR A 87 -2.15 9.37 16.00
C THR A 87 -1.15 9.80 14.93
N GLY A 88 0.09 9.34 15.07
CA GLY A 88 1.14 9.59 14.08
C GLY A 88 0.97 8.72 12.83
N LEU A 89 1.17 9.33 11.66
CA LEU A 89 1.25 8.63 10.37
C LEU A 89 2.65 8.84 9.78
N VAL A 90 3.27 7.75 9.31
CA VAL A 90 4.61 7.77 8.71
C VAL A 90 4.67 6.80 7.54
N GLN A 91 5.36 7.21 6.47
CA GLN A 91 5.70 6.37 5.33
C GLN A 91 7.19 6.02 5.34
N LEU A 92 7.54 4.84 4.83
CA LEU A 92 8.93 4.45 4.60
C LEU A 92 9.50 5.26 3.43
N SER A 93 10.59 6.00 3.68
CA SER A 93 11.23 6.86 2.67
C SER A 93 12.29 6.16 1.83
N ASP A 94 12.87 5.06 2.34
CA ASP A 94 13.88 4.27 1.64
C ASP A 94 13.26 3.42 0.51
N LEU A 95 12.11 2.81 0.79
CA LEU A 95 11.27 2.13 -0.17
C LEU A 95 9.87 1.98 0.44
N GLY A 96 8.86 2.55 -0.21
CA GLY A 96 7.48 2.49 0.27
C GLY A 96 6.90 1.06 0.29
N PHE A 97 5.76 0.91 0.95
CA PHE A 97 4.96 -0.31 0.78
C PHE A 97 4.54 -0.48 -0.68
N PRO A 98 4.55 -1.72 -1.22
CA PRO A 98 4.13 -1.94 -2.59
C PRO A 98 2.67 -1.56 -2.78
N GLY A 99 2.38 -0.82 -3.84
CA GLY A 99 1.05 -0.30 -4.15
C GLY A 99 0.90 -0.02 -5.63
N ASN A 100 -0.25 0.47 -6.04
CA ASN A 100 -0.49 0.94 -7.40
C ASN A 100 -1.51 2.07 -7.39
N PHE A 101 -1.51 2.87 -8.43
CA PHE A 101 -2.51 3.91 -8.63
C PHE A 101 -3.72 3.33 -9.35
N ALA A 102 -4.91 3.82 -8.99
CA ALA A 102 -6.08 3.70 -9.84
C ALA A 102 -5.83 4.46 -11.15
N ARG A 103 -6.31 3.93 -12.28
CA ARG A 103 -6.05 4.50 -13.61
C ARG A 103 -7.36 4.76 -14.34
N ILE A 104 -7.45 5.94 -14.94
CA ILE A 104 -8.46 6.25 -15.94
C ILE A 104 -7.82 6.02 -17.31
N THR A 105 -8.47 5.23 -18.16
CA THR A 105 -7.99 4.91 -19.51
C THR A 105 -9.02 5.34 -20.55
N ILE A 106 -8.54 5.93 -21.64
CA ILE A 106 -9.39 6.38 -22.76
C ILE A 106 -9.06 5.52 -23.98
N PRO A 107 -9.98 4.67 -24.46
CA PRO A 107 -9.78 3.90 -25.68
C PRO A 107 -9.52 4.82 -26.88
N THR A 108 -8.53 4.48 -27.70
CA THR A 108 -8.16 5.31 -28.85
C THR A 108 -9.25 5.40 -29.92
N ASN A 109 -10.13 4.39 -29.97
CA ASN A 109 -11.29 4.26 -30.86
C ASN A 109 -12.63 4.60 -30.17
N GLY A 110 -12.61 5.23 -28.99
CA GLY A 110 -13.84 5.55 -28.26
C GLY A 110 -14.71 6.55 -29.02
N ALA A 111 -16.01 6.27 -29.13
CA ALA A 111 -16.97 7.12 -29.85
C ALA A 111 -17.00 8.57 -29.35
N ASN A 112 -16.77 8.78 -28.05
CA ASN A 112 -16.78 10.10 -27.39
C ASN A 112 -15.39 10.53 -26.91
N LYS A 113 -14.32 10.16 -27.62
CA LYS A 113 -12.93 10.41 -27.21
C LYS A 113 -12.65 11.86 -26.79
N ALA A 114 -13.17 12.85 -27.53
CA ALA A 114 -12.98 14.27 -27.20
C ALA A 114 -13.62 14.66 -25.86
N LEU A 115 -14.79 14.13 -25.53
CA LEU A 115 -15.45 14.37 -24.24
C LEU A 115 -14.75 13.61 -23.11
N ALA A 116 -14.29 12.38 -23.36
CA ALA A 116 -13.52 11.61 -22.38
C ALA A 116 -12.21 12.33 -21.99
N LEU A 117 -11.54 12.97 -22.94
CA LEU A 117 -10.34 13.79 -22.67
C LEU A 117 -10.67 15.01 -21.80
N LYS A 118 -11.79 15.68 -22.04
CA LYS A 118 -12.25 16.80 -21.17
C LYS A 118 -12.57 16.33 -19.75
N LEU A 119 -13.17 15.14 -19.60
CA LEU A 119 -13.41 14.56 -18.29
C LEU A 119 -12.09 14.24 -17.57
N ALA A 120 -11.11 13.67 -18.27
CA ALA A 120 -9.80 13.39 -17.69
C ALA A 120 -9.10 14.69 -17.25
N ASP A 121 -9.16 15.76 -18.04
CA ASP A 121 -8.62 17.08 -17.70
C ASP A 121 -9.27 17.64 -16.43
N PHE A 122 -10.62 17.59 -16.33
CA PHE A 122 -11.35 17.98 -15.13
C PHE A 122 -10.94 17.16 -13.90
N VAL A 123 -10.84 15.83 -14.03
CA VAL A 123 -10.46 14.95 -12.92
C VAL A 123 -9.04 15.22 -12.44
N LEU A 124 -8.13 15.62 -13.34
CA LEU A 124 -6.75 15.97 -12.99
C LEU A 124 -6.59 17.41 -12.46
N GLY A 125 -7.66 18.20 -12.43
CA GLY A 125 -7.65 19.56 -11.88
C GLY A 125 -7.40 19.60 -10.37
N GLU A 126 -6.80 20.69 -9.89
CA GLU A 126 -6.42 20.88 -8.48
C GLU A 126 -7.59 20.68 -7.50
N GLU A 127 -8.80 21.13 -7.85
CA GLU A 127 -9.99 20.97 -7.02
C GLU A 127 -10.30 19.49 -6.77
N VAL A 128 -10.37 18.69 -7.84
CA VAL A 128 -10.67 17.26 -7.74
C VAL A 128 -9.52 16.52 -7.05
N GLN A 129 -8.28 16.85 -7.36
CA GLN A 129 -7.11 16.23 -6.73
C GLN A 129 -6.98 16.59 -5.24
N SER A 130 -7.41 17.78 -4.84
CA SER A 130 -7.52 18.17 -3.42
C SER A 130 -8.62 17.38 -2.72
N ALA A 131 -9.78 17.18 -3.37
CA ALA A 131 -10.85 16.34 -2.83
C ALA A 131 -10.43 14.87 -2.68
N VAL A 132 -9.58 14.35 -3.57
CA VAL A 132 -8.98 13.01 -3.40
C VAL A 132 -8.19 12.93 -2.09
N LEU A 133 -7.49 14.00 -1.71
CA LEU A 133 -6.71 14.05 -0.47
C LEU A 133 -7.56 14.28 0.79
N THR A 134 -8.64 15.05 0.71
CA THR A 134 -9.44 15.44 1.89
C THR A 134 -10.63 14.53 2.13
N GLU A 135 -11.31 14.12 1.06
CA GLU A 135 -12.57 13.36 1.13
C GLU A 135 -12.33 11.85 0.95
N LEU A 136 -11.44 11.49 0.03
CA LEU A 136 -11.11 10.09 -0.23
C LEU A 136 -9.87 9.63 0.55
N GLY A 137 -9.06 10.55 1.07
CA GLY A 137 -7.79 10.27 1.76
C GLY A 137 -6.71 9.57 0.92
N GLY A 138 -6.88 9.54 -0.40
CA GLY A 138 -5.96 8.94 -1.35
C GLY A 138 -4.82 9.88 -1.74
N PHE A 139 -3.81 9.35 -2.43
CA PHE A 139 -2.77 10.16 -3.05
C PHE A 139 -3.25 10.79 -4.37
N PRO A 140 -2.82 12.01 -4.72
CA PRO A 140 -3.18 12.63 -5.98
C PRO A 140 -2.62 11.81 -7.15
N GLY A 141 -3.36 11.79 -8.25
CA GLY A 141 -2.93 11.27 -9.55
C GLY A 141 -2.04 12.23 -10.34
N VAL A 142 -1.71 13.38 -9.76
CA VAL A 142 -0.82 14.43 -10.29
C VAL A 142 0.40 14.62 -9.39
N SER A 143 1.43 15.33 -9.87
CA SER A 143 2.51 15.78 -8.97
C SER A 143 1.91 16.59 -7.82
N TRP A 144 2.47 16.43 -6.62
CA TRP A 144 2.10 17.22 -5.45
C TRP A 144 2.23 18.73 -5.70
N ASP A 145 3.08 19.15 -6.65
CA ASP A 145 3.19 20.57 -7.06
C ASP A 145 1.91 21.15 -7.65
N TYR A 146 0.99 20.31 -8.13
CA TYR A 146 -0.34 20.69 -8.63
C TYR A 146 -1.44 20.64 -7.56
N VAL A 147 -1.05 20.49 -6.29
CA VAL A 147 -1.93 20.54 -5.13
C VAL A 147 -1.55 21.76 -4.27
N SER A 148 -2.56 22.36 -3.63
CA SER A 148 -2.37 23.47 -2.70
C SER A 148 -1.25 23.24 -1.68
N LYS A 149 -0.54 24.32 -1.34
CA LYS A 149 0.59 24.27 -0.41
C LYS A 149 0.19 23.74 0.97
N ASP A 150 -0.99 24.14 1.46
CA ASP A 150 -1.49 23.73 2.77
C ASP A 150 -1.67 22.20 2.87
N LEU A 151 -2.19 21.57 1.81
CA LEU A 151 -2.33 20.11 1.76
C LEU A 151 -0.97 19.42 1.62
N ARG A 152 -0.05 19.97 0.82
CA ARG A 152 1.32 19.45 0.71
C ARG A 152 2.03 19.45 2.06
N ASP A 153 1.96 20.57 2.78
CA ASP A 153 2.60 20.70 4.09
C ASP A 153 1.96 19.75 5.11
N LYS A 154 0.63 19.66 5.11
CA LYS A 154 -0.12 18.74 5.98
C LYS A 154 0.27 17.28 5.78
N TYR A 155 0.50 16.86 4.53
CA TYR A 155 0.78 15.46 4.18
C TYR A 155 2.25 15.17 3.87
N ALA A 156 3.17 16.09 4.17
CA ALA A 156 4.59 15.97 3.82
C ALA A 156 5.23 14.66 4.31
N ALA A 157 4.84 14.18 5.50
CA ALA A 157 5.32 12.92 6.08
C ALA A 157 4.81 11.66 5.37
N LEU A 158 3.81 11.79 4.50
CA LEU A 158 3.17 10.68 3.78
C LEU A 158 3.58 10.60 2.32
N ILE A 159 4.26 11.62 1.79
CA ILE A 159 4.70 11.68 0.38
C ILE A 159 5.77 10.60 0.16
N PRO A 160 5.47 9.52 -0.58
CA PRO A 160 6.47 8.49 -0.83
C PRO A 160 7.49 8.97 -1.86
N THR A 161 8.76 8.68 -1.65
CA THR A 161 9.81 8.90 -2.67
C THR A 161 9.64 7.92 -3.84
N SER A 162 9.15 6.71 -3.56
CA SER A 162 8.77 5.72 -4.57
C SER A 162 7.68 4.79 -4.05
N ILE A 163 6.82 4.31 -4.94
CA ILE A 163 5.84 3.25 -4.67
C ILE A 163 6.20 2.08 -5.59
N PRO A 164 6.88 1.03 -5.09
CA PRO A 164 7.21 -0.11 -5.91
C PRO A 164 5.96 -0.90 -6.28
N VAL A 165 5.95 -1.46 -7.49
CA VAL A 165 4.89 -2.38 -7.92
C VAL A 165 5.43 -3.80 -7.83
N TRP A 166 4.77 -4.65 -7.05
CA TRP A 166 5.10 -6.06 -7.01
C TRP A 166 4.63 -6.75 -8.31
N PRO A 167 5.46 -7.55 -8.99
CA PRO A 167 5.04 -8.19 -10.23
C PRO A 167 3.93 -9.20 -10.00
N GLY A 168 3.02 -9.30 -10.98
CA GLY A 168 1.99 -10.33 -11.03
C GLY A 168 2.55 -11.71 -11.37
N GLY A 169 1.70 -12.57 -11.95
CA GLY A 169 2.10 -13.89 -12.43
C GLY A 169 2.64 -14.80 -11.32
N ASP A 170 3.69 -15.55 -11.65
CA ASP A 170 4.24 -16.56 -10.75
C ASP A 170 4.87 -15.97 -9.49
N TRP A 171 5.44 -14.76 -9.54
CA TRP A 171 5.92 -14.06 -8.35
C TRP A 171 4.79 -13.84 -7.33
N ALA A 172 3.67 -13.23 -7.76
CA ALA A 172 2.54 -12.97 -6.88
C ALA A 172 1.89 -14.27 -6.36
N LYS A 173 1.76 -15.28 -7.22
CA LYS A 173 1.20 -16.59 -6.84
C LYS A 173 2.04 -17.25 -5.76
N ASN A 174 3.33 -17.45 -6.02
CA ASN A 174 4.23 -18.15 -5.09
C ASN A 174 4.50 -17.34 -3.82
N MET A 175 4.50 -16.01 -3.88
CA MET A 175 4.54 -15.16 -2.69
C MET A 175 3.35 -15.42 -1.77
N LYS A 176 2.11 -15.38 -2.29
CA LYS A 176 0.90 -15.61 -1.49
C LYS A 176 0.87 -17.02 -0.91
N ASP A 177 1.09 -18.03 -1.75
CA ASP A 177 1.10 -19.43 -1.31
C ASP A 177 2.23 -19.73 -0.31
N GLY A 178 3.39 -19.11 -0.49
CA GLY A 178 4.54 -19.23 0.39
C GLY A 178 4.29 -18.55 1.74
N TRP A 179 3.66 -17.38 1.77
CA TRP A 179 3.33 -16.67 3.00
C TRP A 179 2.42 -17.51 3.90
N TYR A 180 1.32 -18.05 3.36
CA TYR A 180 0.44 -18.93 4.12
C TYR A 180 1.13 -20.20 4.60
N ARG A 181 2.08 -20.76 3.85
CA ARG A 181 2.77 -22.00 4.26
C ARG A 181 3.84 -21.77 5.32
N ASN A 182 4.56 -20.66 5.23
CA ASN A 182 5.81 -20.46 5.98
C ASN A 182 5.68 -19.41 7.07
N VAL A 183 4.80 -18.43 6.91
CA VAL A 183 4.68 -17.27 7.83
C VAL A 183 3.41 -17.37 8.66
N ALA A 184 2.28 -17.65 8.01
CA ALA A 184 0.96 -17.65 8.65
C ALA A 184 0.21 -18.99 8.46
N PRO A 185 0.80 -20.14 8.86
CA PRO A 185 0.17 -21.46 8.67
C PRO A 185 -1.14 -21.63 9.44
N ASN A 186 -1.37 -20.81 10.46
CA ASN A 186 -2.57 -20.85 11.29
C ASN A 186 -3.71 -19.98 10.74
N VAL A 187 -3.48 -19.21 9.67
CA VAL A 187 -4.51 -18.39 9.04
C VAL A 187 -5.29 -19.21 8.03
N ASP A 188 -6.61 -19.22 8.19
CA ASP A 188 -7.55 -19.88 7.27
C ASP A 188 -7.55 -19.15 5.92
N ARG A 189 -7.26 -19.89 4.84
CA ARG A 189 -7.20 -19.34 3.48
C ARG A 189 -8.57 -19.01 2.87
N SER A 190 -9.65 -19.51 3.47
CA SER A 190 -11.01 -19.38 2.97
C SER A 190 -11.76 -18.15 3.51
N LYS A 191 -11.15 -17.42 4.45
CA LYS A 191 -11.67 -16.22 5.08
C LYS A 191 -10.91 -14.99 4.62
#